data_AF-A0A7S3PNB1-F1
#
_entry.id   AF-A0A7S3PNB1-F1
#
_cell.length_a   1.000
_cell.length_b   1.000
_cell.length_c   1.000
_cell.angle_alpha   90.00
_cell.angle_beta   90.00
_cell.angle_gamma   90.00
#
_symmetry.space_group_name_H-M   'P 1'
#
loop_
_entity.id
_entity.type
_entity.pdbx_description
1 polymer ?
#
loop_
_entity_poly.entity_id
_entity_poly.type
_entity_poly.pdbx_seq_one_letter_code
_entity_poly.pdbx_strand_id
1 'polypeptide(L)'
;STPSSTIACSEVASSMPCPDWSVFLPEHAIVELTKNDTESNRPLVHLPGDIENGETSDVFFNSLQCCLSSTGFLPMIALSYWFQRIVVFSSNSSQGIFLAVTLIQEYVPGSSHSSVDIVYEIIQEALGHFDDTENHPILGRIKLITLKETREKMKLENEENFSKFLIENSPA
;
A
#
# COMPACT_ATOMS: atom_id res chain seq x y z
N SER A 1 -8.44 7.01 37.59
CA SER A 1 -8.82 5.88 36.73
C SER A 1 -9.67 6.40 35.59
N THR A 2 -9.05 6.63 34.44
CA THR A 2 -9.72 7.01 33.19
C THR A 2 -9.68 5.79 32.28
N PRO A 3 -10.80 5.38 31.67
CA PRO A 3 -10.79 4.25 30.75
C PRO A 3 -10.16 4.74 29.44
N SER A 4 -8.97 4.22 29.13
CA SER A 4 -8.41 4.35 27.79
C SER A 4 -9.25 3.46 26.88
N SER A 5 -10.17 4.08 26.15
CA SER A 5 -10.98 3.43 25.14
C SER A 5 -10.08 3.02 23.99
N THR A 6 -9.46 1.86 24.13
CA THR A 6 -8.95 1.05 23.02
C THR A 6 -10.19 0.58 22.25
N ILE A 7 -10.74 1.44 21.41
CA ILE A 7 -11.67 0.99 20.37
C ILE A 7 -10.80 0.14 19.46
N ALA A 8 -10.98 -1.17 19.54
CA ALA A 8 -10.28 -2.12 18.70
C ALA A 8 -10.57 -1.76 17.24
N CYS A 9 -9.52 -1.49 16.45
CA CYS A 9 -9.62 -1.26 15.00
C CYS A 9 -10.41 -2.37 14.26
N SER A 10 -10.58 -3.54 14.90
CA SER A 10 -11.38 -4.66 14.40
C SER A 10 -12.88 -4.38 14.27
N GLU A 11 -13.47 -3.47 15.06
CA GLU A 11 -14.92 -3.20 14.98
C GLU A 11 -15.27 -2.12 13.95
N VAL A 12 -14.37 -1.16 13.71
CA VAL A 12 -14.61 -0.03 12.78
C VAL A 12 -14.52 -0.49 11.32
N ALA A 13 -13.63 -1.44 11.01
CA ALA A 13 -13.45 -1.97 9.67
C ALA A 13 -14.69 -2.73 9.14
N SER A 14 -15.57 -3.23 10.02
CA SER A 14 -16.72 -4.04 9.61
C SER A 14 -18.02 -3.24 9.39
N SER A 15 -18.06 -1.95 9.75
CA SER A 15 -19.28 -1.14 9.71
C SER A 15 -19.20 0.12 8.85
N MET A 16 -18.01 0.53 8.40
CA MET A 16 -17.90 1.62 7.43
C MET A 16 -18.17 1.07 6.02
N PRO A 17 -19.15 1.63 5.27
CA PRO A 17 -19.25 1.32 3.86
C PRO A 17 -17.92 1.72 3.21
N CYS A 18 -17.21 0.75 2.63
CA CYS A 18 -16.06 1.05 1.79
C CYS A 18 -16.53 2.08 0.76
N PRO A 19 -15.98 3.31 0.76
CA PRO A 19 -16.22 4.26 -0.31
C PRO A 19 -15.91 3.56 -1.64
N ASP A 20 -16.70 3.83 -2.66
CA ASP A 20 -16.52 3.20 -3.96
C ASP A 20 -15.29 3.80 -4.65
N TRP A 21 -14.11 3.31 -4.28
CA TRP A 21 -12.81 3.73 -4.83
C TRP A 21 -12.62 3.24 -6.27
N SER A 22 -13.53 2.42 -6.81
CA SER A 22 -13.46 1.93 -8.19
C SER A 22 -13.44 3.06 -9.21
N VAL A 23 -14.01 4.22 -8.88
CA VAL A 23 -14.00 5.42 -9.74
C VAL A 23 -12.60 5.98 -9.97
N PHE A 24 -11.66 5.72 -9.05
CA PHE A 24 -10.27 6.17 -9.15
C PHE A 24 -9.32 5.09 -9.68
N LEU A 25 -9.80 3.86 -9.76
CA LEU A 25 -9.02 2.75 -10.29
C LEU A 25 -9.02 2.80 -11.81
N PRO A 26 -7.88 2.50 -12.46
CA PRO A 26 -7.88 2.22 -13.89
C PRO A 26 -8.87 1.09 -14.21
N GLU A 27 -9.69 1.24 -15.25
CA GLU A 27 -10.73 0.26 -15.60
C GLU A 27 -10.16 -1.15 -15.78
N HIS A 28 -8.97 -1.26 -16.37
CA HIS A 28 -8.27 -2.53 -16.52
C HIS A 28 -7.87 -3.15 -15.19
N ALA A 29 -7.48 -2.33 -14.20
CA ALA A 29 -7.09 -2.81 -12.89
C ALA A 29 -8.30 -3.41 -12.15
N ILE A 30 -9.48 -2.79 -12.27
CA ILE A 30 -10.74 -3.33 -11.72
C ILE A 30 -10.99 -4.73 -12.28
N VAL A 31 -10.87 -4.90 -13.60
CA VAL A 31 -11.10 -6.19 -14.27
C VAL A 31 -10.12 -7.26 -13.82
N GLU A 32 -8.83 -6.96 -13.76
CA GLU A 32 -7.81 -7.93 -13.36
C GLU A 32 -7.93 -8.31 -11.88
N LEU A 33 -8.12 -7.35 -10.98
CA LEU A 33 -8.27 -7.62 -9.55
C LEU A 33 -9.53 -8.42 -9.26
N THR A 34 -10.66 -8.07 -9.89
CA THR A 34 -11.94 -8.79 -9.70
C THR A 34 -11.86 -10.25 -10.16
N LYS A 35 -11.15 -10.52 -11.28
CA LYS A 35 -10.97 -11.89 -11.78
C LYS A 35 -10.15 -12.76 -10.84
N ASN A 36 -9.19 -12.16 -10.13
CA ASN A 36 -8.20 -12.88 -9.33
C ASN A 36 -8.50 -12.85 -7.82
N ASP A 37 -9.51 -12.09 -7.38
CA ASP A 37 -10.00 -12.00 -6.01
C ASP A 37 -10.74 -13.28 -5.56
N THR A 38 -9.96 -14.35 -5.37
CA THR A 38 -10.42 -15.56 -4.67
C THR A 38 -9.49 -15.83 -3.49
N GLU A 39 -10.05 -16.14 -2.32
CA GLU A 39 -9.27 -16.41 -1.10
C GLU A 39 -8.22 -17.52 -1.30
N SER A 40 -8.49 -18.49 -2.18
CA SER A 40 -7.58 -19.60 -2.51
C SER A 40 -6.30 -19.18 -3.22
N ASN A 41 -6.25 -17.98 -3.83
CA ASN A 41 -5.10 -17.51 -4.60
C ASN A 41 -4.17 -16.60 -3.79
N ARG A 42 -4.47 -16.35 -2.50
CA ARG A 42 -3.70 -15.42 -1.67
C ARG A 42 -2.69 -16.16 -0.80
N PRO A 43 -1.39 -16.13 -1.13
CA PRO A 43 -0.38 -16.93 -0.45
C PRO A 43 -0.07 -16.47 0.97
N LEU A 44 -0.35 -15.21 1.31
CA LEU A 44 -0.11 -14.65 2.63
C LEU A 44 -1.08 -13.48 2.89
N VAL A 45 -1.89 -13.61 3.94
CA VAL A 45 -2.83 -12.56 4.36
C VAL A 45 -2.42 -12.08 5.75
N HIS A 46 -2.23 -10.77 5.90
CA HIS A 46 -1.95 -10.11 7.17
C HIS A 46 -3.22 -9.43 7.70
N LEU A 47 -3.33 -9.28 9.03
CA LEU A 47 -4.42 -8.50 9.59
C LEU A 47 -4.20 -7.00 9.27
N PRO A 48 -5.26 -6.20 9.11
CA PRO A 48 -5.12 -4.77 8.86
C PRO A 48 -4.20 -4.07 9.89
N GLY A 49 -4.34 -4.42 11.17
CA GLY A 49 -3.48 -3.88 12.22
C GLY A 49 -2.00 -4.25 12.08
N ASP A 50 -1.69 -5.44 11.56
CA ASP A 50 -0.28 -5.83 11.30
C ASP A 50 0.29 -5.00 10.14
N ILE A 51 -0.51 -4.74 9.12
CA ILE A 51 -0.12 -3.91 7.96
C ILE A 51 0.09 -2.46 8.39
N GLU A 52 -0.84 -1.90 9.17
CA GLU A 52 -0.79 -0.53 9.71
C GLU A 52 0.46 -0.30 10.57
N ASN A 53 0.88 -1.30 11.34
CA ASN A 53 2.07 -1.22 12.20
C ASN A 53 3.38 -1.63 11.49
N GLY A 54 3.31 -2.09 10.24
CA GLY A 54 4.50 -2.58 9.54
C GLY A 54 5.05 -3.87 10.16
N GLU A 55 4.17 -4.78 10.56
CA GLU A 55 4.49 -6.08 11.17
C GLU A 55 4.27 -7.23 10.17
N THR A 56 4.89 -7.11 8.99
CA THR A 56 4.77 -8.11 7.92
C THR A 56 6.05 -8.94 7.76
N SER A 57 6.01 -10.00 6.95
CA SER A 57 7.23 -10.74 6.58
C SER A 57 8.14 -9.96 5.63
N ASP A 58 7.64 -8.90 4.99
CA ASP A 58 8.41 -8.05 4.08
C ASP A 58 9.09 -6.93 4.87
N VAL A 59 10.35 -7.18 5.25
CA VAL A 59 11.17 -6.24 6.03
C VAL A 59 11.30 -4.88 5.33
N PHE A 60 11.34 -4.85 3.99
CA PHE A 60 11.44 -3.60 3.26
C PHE A 60 10.14 -2.80 3.33
N PHE A 61 8.99 -3.46 3.18
CA PHE A 61 7.69 -2.85 3.43
C PHE A 61 7.61 -2.26 4.85
N ASN A 62 8.04 -3.00 5.87
CA ASN A 62 8.03 -2.56 7.26
C ASN A 62 8.85 -1.26 7.46
N SER A 63 10.04 -1.19 6.85
CA SER A 63 10.86 0.04 6.86
C SER A 63 10.16 1.21 6.16
N LEU A 64 9.49 0.97 5.03
CA LEU A 64 8.72 2.01 4.34
C LEU A 64 7.53 2.48 5.17
N GLN A 65 6.83 1.58 5.87
CA GLN A 65 5.72 1.91 6.76
C GLN A 65 6.17 2.78 7.94
N CYS A 66 7.28 2.40 8.59
CA CYS A 66 7.86 3.17 9.68
C CYS A 66 8.29 4.57 9.21
N CYS A 67 8.90 4.66 8.03
CA CYS A 67 9.27 5.92 7.41
C CYS A 67 8.05 6.80 7.09
N LEU A 68 7.03 6.24 6.45
CA LEU A 68 5.84 6.98 6.04
C LEU A 68 5.09 7.53 7.26
N SER A 69 4.92 6.72 8.30
CA SER A 69 4.24 7.12 9.53
C SER A 69 5.01 8.18 10.35
N SER A 70 6.34 8.16 10.32
CA SER A 70 7.16 9.13 11.06
C SER A 70 7.39 10.44 10.33
N THR A 71 7.47 10.43 9.00
CA THR A 71 7.87 11.61 8.22
C THR A 71 6.77 12.15 7.30
N GLY A 72 5.74 11.35 7.05
CA GLY A 72 4.68 11.65 6.10
C GLY A 72 5.14 11.68 4.65
N PHE A 73 6.32 11.12 4.35
CA PHE A 73 6.91 11.19 3.02
C PHE A 73 7.54 9.86 2.58
N LEU A 74 7.26 9.50 1.33
CA LEU A 74 7.97 8.49 0.56
C LEU A 74 8.12 8.97 -0.89
N PRO A 75 9.23 8.66 -1.58
CA PRO A 75 9.32 8.82 -3.02
C PRO A 75 8.22 8.03 -3.74
N MET A 76 7.72 8.54 -4.86
CA MET A 76 6.56 7.97 -5.56
C MET A 76 6.72 6.46 -5.83
N ILE A 77 7.87 6.02 -6.35
CA ILE A 77 8.13 4.59 -6.63
C ILE A 77 8.07 3.71 -5.36
N ALA A 78 8.49 4.23 -4.21
CA ALA A 78 8.40 3.51 -2.93
C ALA A 78 6.96 3.49 -2.41
N LEU A 79 6.23 4.60 -2.59
CA LEU A 79 4.83 4.70 -2.19
C LEU A 79 3.94 3.78 -3.04
N SER A 80 4.19 3.66 -4.34
CA SER A 80 3.49 2.73 -5.24
C SER A 80 3.83 1.26 -4.95
N TYR A 81 5.09 0.96 -4.63
CA TYR A 81 5.47 -0.37 -4.14
C TYR A 81 4.75 -0.71 -2.83
N TRP A 82 4.78 0.20 -1.86
CA TRP A 82 4.12 0.06 -0.56
C TRP A 82 2.61 -0.14 -0.75
N PHE A 83 1.98 0.63 -1.63
CA PHE A 83 0.57 0.49 -1.98
C PHE A 83 0.24 -0.90 -2.53
N GLN A 84 0.98 -1.37 -3.54
CA GLN A 84 0.76 -2.71 -4.11
C GLN A 84 0.92 -3.81 -3.05
N ARG A 85 1.86 -3.66 -2.11
CA ARG A 85 2.07 -4.64 -1.04
C ARG A 85 0.88 -4.76 -0.11
N ILE A 86 0.22 -3.65 0.24
CA ILE A 86 -1.03 -3.70 1.02
C ILE A 86 -2.11 -4.48 0.27
N VAL A 87 -2.28 -4.24 -1.04
CA VAL A 87 -3.25 -4.98 -1.87
C VAL A 87 -2.96 -6.49 -1.90
N VAL A 88 -1.68 -6.85 -1.96
CA VAL A 88 -1.20 -8.24 -1.95
C VAL A 88 -1.38 -8.90 -0.58
N PHE A 89 -1.10 -8.18 0.51
CA PHE A 89 -1.21 -8.70 1.89
C PHE A 89 -2.65 -8.75 2.42
N SER A 90 -3.59 -8.10 1.76
CA SER A 90 -4.99 -8.05 2.19
C SER A 90 -5.76 -9.31 1.82
N SER A 91 -6.91 -9.53 2.47
CA SER A 91 -7.78 -10.69 2.21
C SER A 91 -8.46 -10.63 0.83
N ASN A 92 -8.68 -9.43 0.31
CA ASN A 92 -9.17 -9.16 -1.04
C ASN A 92 -8.65 -7.79 -1.50
N SER A 93 -8.72 -7.54 -2.80
CA SER A 93 -8.09 -6.37 -3.41
C SER A 93 -8.83 -5.09 -3.03
N SER A 94 -10.17 -5.15 -2.91
CA SER A 94 -10.97 -4.01 -2.49
C SER A 94 -10.62 -3.53 -1.07
N GLN A 95 -10.48 -4.45 -0.11
CA GLN A 95 -10.05 -4.13 1.25
C GLN A 95 -8.62 -3.58 1.27
N GLY A 96 -7.71 -4.15 0.48
CA GLY A 96 -6.34 -3.65 0.44
C GLY A 96 -6.23 -2.26 -0.17
N ILE A 97 -6.98 -1.98 -1.23
CA ILE A 97 -7.07 -0.63 -1.81
C ILE A 97 -7.65 0.35 -0.79
N PHE A 98 -8.74 -0.03 -0.13
CA PHE A 98 -9.36 0.81 0.90
C PHE A 98 -8.35 1.15 2.00
N LEU A 99 -7.69 0.13 2.56
CA LEU A 99 -6.69 0.31 3.61
C LEU A 99 -5.52 1.18 3.15
N ALA A 100 -4.97 0.93 1.95
CA ALA A 100 -3.85 1.69 1.43
C ALA A 100 -4.20 3.19 1.24
N VAL A 101 -5.40 3.48 0.71
CA VAL A 101 -5.88 4.85 0.54
C VAL A 101 -6.09 5.52 1.91
N THR A 102 -6.72 4.84 2.86
CA THR A 102 -6.93 5.37 4.21
C THR A 102 -5.61 5.74 4.88
N LEU A 103 -4.60 4.86 4.81
CA LEU A 103 -3.30 5.11 5.39
C LEU A 103 -2.51 6.21 4.67
N ILE A 104 -2.65 6.34 3.35
CA ILE A 104 -2.09 7.50 2.62
C ILE A 104 -2.71 8.79 3.13
N GLN A 105 -4.04 8.83 3.24
CA GLN A 105 -4.77 10.01 3.74
C GLN A 105 -4.41 10.38 5.17
N GLU A 106 -4.06 9.39 5.99
CA GLU A 106 -3.62 9.57 7.37
C GLU A 106 -2.18 10.11 7.45
N TYR A 107 -1.25 9.51 6.71
CA TYR A 107 0.18 9.78 6.89
C TYR A 107 0.74 10.83 5.94
N VAL A 108 0.25 10.94 4.70
CA VAL A 108 0.80 11.88 3.70
C VAL A 108 0.16 13.26 3.88
N PRO A 109 0.92 14.29 4.28
CA PRO A 109 0.36 15.63 4.48
C PRO A 109 -0.24 16.18 3.19
N GLY A 110 -1.44 16.74 3.30
CA GLY A 110 -2.11 17.32 2.14
C GLY A 110 -2.69 16.29 1.17
N SER A 111 -2.81 15.01 1.54
CA SER A 111 -3.52 13.97 0.77
C SER A 111 -4.98 13.76 1.23
N SER A 112 -5.47 14.58 2.16
CA SER A 112 -6.87 14.59 2.61
C SER A 112 -7.86 14.80 1.45
N HIS A 113 -9.16 14.60 1.66
CA HIS A 113 -10.23 14.67 0.64
C HIS A 113 -10.21 15.89 -0.32
N SER A 114 -9.48 16.96 -0.02
CA SER A 114 -9.24 18.11 -0.90
C SER A 114 -8.18 17.91 -1.99
N SER A 115 -7.36 16.87 -1.91
CA SER A 115 -6.18 16.65 -2.76
C SER A 115 -6.18 15.22 -3.35
N VAL A 116 -7.27 14.92 -4.04
CA VAL A 116 -7.53 13.65 -4.74
C VAL A 116 -6.39 13.31 -5.72
N ASP A 117 -5.70 14.32 -6.23
CA ASP A 117 -4.67 14.20 -7.27
C ASP A 117 -3.49 13.30 -6.84
N ILE A 118 -2.98 13.44 -5.61
CA ILE A 118 -1.84 12.64 -5.13
C ILE A 118 -2.23 11.17 -4.98
N VAL A 119 -3.39 10.90 -4.38
CA VAL A 119 -3.90 9.52 -4.22
C VAL A 119 -4.13 8.89 -5.59
N TYR A 120 -4.69 9.64 -6.53
CA TYR A 120 -4.89 9.18 -7.90
C TYR A 120 -3.56 8.87 -8.60
N GLU A 121 -2.57 9.75 -8.52
CA GLU A 121 -1.23 9.52 -9.09
C GLU A 121 -0.58 8.24 -8.55
N ILE A 122 -0.67 8.01 -7.25
CA ILE A 122 -0.15 6.79 -6.61
C ILE A 122 -0.86 5.55 -7.16
N ILE A 123 -2.19 5.59 -7.25
CA ILE A 123 -2.99 4.48 -7.80
C ILE A 123 -2.63 4.22 -9.26
N GLN A 124 -2.45 5.26 -10.07
CA GLN A 124 -2.06 5.12 -11.48
C GLN A 124 -0.66 4.51 -11.63
N GLU A 125 0.32 4.96 -10.86
CA GLU A 125 1.67 4.38 -10.88
C GLU A 125 1.65 2.93 -10.35
N ALA A 126 0.86 2.66 -9.31
CA ALA A 126 0.78 1.34 -8.68
C ALA A 126 -0.02 0.33 -9.49
N LEU A 127 -1.10 0.70 -10.18
CA LEU A 127 -2.02 -0.25 -10.81
C LEU A 127 -2.24 0.01 -12.32
N GLY A 128 -1.67 1.08 -12.86
CA GLY A 128 -1.90 1.52 -14.24
C GLY A 128 -1.09 0.76 -15.30
N HIS A 129 -0.05 0.02 -14.91
CA HIS A 129 0.85 -0.64 -15.85
C HIS A 129 0.56 -2.13 -16.01
N PHE A 130 0.71 -2.63 -17.24
CA PHE A 130 0.44 -4.02 -17.60
C PHE A 130 1.72 -4.77 -17.93
N ASP A 131 1.73 -6.05 -17.62
CA ASP A 131 2.70 -7.01 -18.11
C ASP A 131 1.97 -8.18 -18.77
N ASP A 132 2.03 -8.26 -20.09
CA ASP A 132 1.41 -9.36 -20.84
C ASP A 132 2.18 -10.68 -20.71
N THR A 133 3.38 -10.66 -20.13
CA THR A 133 4.27 -11.81 -20.01
C THR A 133 4.21 -12.48 -18.64
N GLU A 134 3.73 -11.76 -17.63
CA GLU A 134 3.62 -12.24 -16.25
C GLU A 134 2.18 -12.14 -15.74
N ASN A 135 1.69 -13.20 -15.07
CA ASN A 135 0.37 -13.20 -14.46
C ASN A 135 0.51 -13.46 -12.96
N HIS A 136 0.42 -12.39 -12.17
CA HIS A 136 0.52 -12.45 -10.72
C HIS A 136 -0.78 -13.05 -10.11
N PRO A 137 -0.69 -13.95 -9.12
CA PRO A 137 -1.87 -14.64 -8.56
C PRO A 137 -2.94 -13.71 -7.99
N ILE A 138 -2.56 -12.50 -7.57
CA ILE A 138 -3.48 -11.49 -7.02
C ILE A 138 -3.69 -10.32 -7.98
N LEU A 139 -2.62 -9.85 -8.63
CA LEU A 139 -2.65 -8.62 -9.43
C LEU A 139 -3.03 -8.91 -10.89
N GLY A 140 -3.18 -10.18 -11.26
CA GLY A 140 -3.36 -10.59 -12.64
C GLY A 140 -2.20 -10.10 -13.49
N ARG A 141 -2.54 -9.47 -14.60
CA ARG A 141 -1.58 -8.88 -15.53
C ARG A 141 -1.16 -7.45 -15.18
N ILE A 142 -1.59 -6.90 -14.03
CA ILE A 142 -1.03 -5.64 -13.53
C ILE A 142 0.44 -5.91 -13.18
N LYS A 143 1.35 -5.08 -13.70
CA LYS A 143 2.80 -5.22 -13.52
C LYS A 143 3.14 -5.15 -12.03
N LEU A 144 3.76 -6.19 -11.50
CA LEU A 144 4.26 -6.21 -10.13
C LEU A 144 5.45 -5.25 -9.99
N ILE A 145 5.36 -4.30 -9.07
CA ILE A 145 6.49 -3.48 -8.65
C ILE A 145 7.34 -4.34 -7.72
N THR A 146 8.55 -4.67 -8.17
CA THR A 146 9.46 -5.55 -7.44
C THR A 146 10.37 -4.76 -6.51
N LEU A 147 10.80 -5.41 -5.42
CA LEU A 147 11.80 -4.84 -4.50
C LEU A 147 13.07 -4.40 -5.24
N LYS A 148 13.47 -5.16 -6.26
CA LYS A 148 14.65 -4.86 -7.07
C LYS A 148 14.44 -3.56 -7.85
N GLU A 149 13.34 -3.43 -8.58
CA GLU A 149 13.01 -2.23 -9.36
C GLU A 149 12.93 -0.99 -8.45
N THR A 150 12.25 -1.11 -7.31
CA THR A 150 12.15 -0.01 -6.34
C THR A 150 13.53 0.41 -5.83
N ARG A 151 14.38 -0.54 -5.41
CA ARG A 151 15.74 -0.22 -4.95
C ARG A 151 16.61 0.40 -6.03
N GLU A 152 16.51 -0.07 -7.27
CA GLU A 152 17.28 0.47 -8.40
C GLU A 152 16.85 1.90 -8.72
N LYS A 153 15.55 2.17 -8.84
CA LYS A 153 15.02 3.52 -9.08
C LYS A 153 15.35 4.48 -7.92
N MET A 154 15.20 4.04 -6.67
CA MET A 154 15.54 4.87 -5.51
C MET A 154 17.04 5.19 -5.41
N LYS A 155 17.91 4.26 -5.80
CA LYS A 155 19.36 4.54 -5.87
C LYS A 155 19.67 5.59 -6.93
N LEU A 156 19.06 5.47 -8.11
CA LEU A 156 19.22 6.44 -9.21
C LEU A 156 18.70 7.83 -8.82
N GLU A 157 17.65 7.90 -8.01
CA GLU A 157 17.06 9.16 -7.55
C GLU A 157 17.81 9.78 -6.36
N ASN A 158 18.56 8.99 -5.56
CA ASN A 158 19.11 9.48 -4.29
C ASN A 158 20.24 8.60 -3.67
N GLU A 159 21.42 8.54 -4.32
CA GLU A 159 22.54 7.65 -3.91
C GLU A 159 22.99 7.79 -2.43
N GLU A 160 22.89 8.97 -1.79
CA GLU A 160 23.39 9.18 -0.41
C GLU A 160 22.30 9.36 0.67
N ASN A 161 21.13 9.92 0.34
CA ASN A 161 20.19 10.36 1.39
C ASN A 161 19.24 9.25 1.87
N PHE A 162 18.78 8.36 0.98
CA PHE A 162 17.71 7.43 1.34
C PHE A 162 18.19 6.20 2.13
N SER A 163 19.36 5.64 1.77
CA SER A 163 19.96 4.55 2.55
C SER A 163 20.26 5.00 3.97
N LYS A 164 20.76 6.23 4.14
CA LYS A 164 21.02 6.83 5.45
C LYS A 164 19.72 7.09 6.22
N PHE A 165 18.70 7.59 5.54
CA PHE A 165 17.37 7.83 6.11
C PHE A 165 16.67 6.54 6.57
N LEU A 166 16.72 5.45 5.80
CA LEU A 166 16.19 4.15 6.23
C LEU A 166 16.98 3.54 7.40
N ILE A 167 18.29 3.78 7.48
CA ILE A 167 19.13 3.31 8.60
C ILE A 167 18.87 4.14 9.86
N GLU A 168 18.70 5.45 9.74
CA GLU A 168 18.42 6.36 10.85
C GLU A 168 17.00 6.20 11.42
N ASN A 169 16.05 5.71 10.60
CA ASN A 169 14.64 5.59 10.96
C ASN A 169 14.11 4.14 10.96
N SER A 170 14.96 3.13 10.82
CA SER A 170 14.55 1.75 11.09
C SER A 170 14.50 1.50 12.60
N PRO A 171 13.47 0.81 13.12
CA PRO A 171 13.45 0.40 14.52
C PRO A 171 14.64 -0.52 14.82
N ALA A 172 15.31 -0.26 15.95
CA ALA A 172 16.51 -0.97 16.43
C ALA A 172 16.20 -2.38 16.95
#